data_AF-A0A832R907-F1
#
_entry.id   AF-A0A832R907-F1
#
_cell.length_a   1.000
_cell.length_b   1.000
_cell.length_c   1.000
_cell.angle_alpha   90.00
_cell.angle_beta   90.00
_cell.angle_gamma   90.00
#
_symmetry.space_group_name_H-M   'P 1'
#
loop_
_entity.id
_entity.type
_entity.pdbx_description
1 polymer ?
#
loop_
_entity_poly.entity_id
_entity_poly.type
_entity_poly.pdbx_seq_one_letter_code
_entity_poly.pdbx_strand_id
1 'polypeptide(L)'
;MKKIKSYLLLIPTFISIVNLVFVMLDTENVYFIFNAISALFLVILTVFLTIAFLYTSKEGRKHLIVSTIVVILYIAFNFSINNGYLDSILKPIPDFSNKNIIDVLDWGEKNNYNIIQLSDYSDFIPRNHIISQKTSENEIIVFMSLGPNYDKNVTLPNMKGWTIEKVLNFIEENHLKNVTIKYENSEEEQDTVISADKFGLIKRSDEITILVSRGPEPIEPQTIISDFHEKSLLEAKIWLEKHNINYTVEYDFHGIIPREHVIEQVETKNNDVITFIKLIASKGRYIEVPDFSTLKFEEITKWALLNNLIIDISERYDDTIPLGVAIEQNPKAGATIEEESHITLLLSKGQLYMKDFKNLSEFTNWAQENNVEYEIVYEFHDAVLENDIIEFSHKINDLIKNDDKITVKVSQGKPIVIPNFVGMTKSSISTQCQNLSLNCNFVYGSYSYSVKKDTATQQSVAPKTTVKATTTISITLSRGTPQTFTLILEPDWFMTGNATTTINYLRTELAKQTPGVKYTFYTISDNSLPPGGYHPNSQVRNGSKVTQGQTYKIYIVK
;
A
#
# COMPACT_ATOMS: atom_id res chain seq x y z
N MET A 1 55.33 63.67 0.88
CA MET A 1 54.56 63.47 -0.37
C MET A 1 54.41 62.01 -0.85
N LYS A 2 55.34 61.07 -0.60
CA LYS A 2 55.19 59.66 -1.05
C LYS A 2 54.05 58.88 -0.35
N LYS A 3 53.89 59.00 0.98
CA LYS A 3 52.85 58.27 1.74
C LYS A 3 51.42 58.66 1.34
N ILE A 4 51.15 59.94 1.12
CA ILE A 4 49.81 60.44 0.69
C ILE A 4 49.41 59.89 -0.68
N LYS A 5 50.37 59.67 -1.59
CA LYS A 5 50.12 59.08 -2.92
C LYS A 5 49.78 57.59 -2.86
N SER A 6 50.33 56.80 -1.93
CA SER A 6 49.97 55.39 -1.77
C SER A 6 48.55 55.19 -1.22
N TYR A 7 48.13 56.01 -0.25
CA TYR A 7 46.79 55.87 0.33
C TYR A 7 45.67 56.25 -0.65
N LEU A 8 45.89 57.24 -1.52
CA LEU A 8 44.92 57.65 -2.54
C LEU A 8 44.59 56.53 -3.55
N LEU A 9 45.52 55.58 -3.74
CA LEU A 9 45.41 54.48 -4.70
C LEU A 9 44.86 53.19 -4.10
N LEU A 10 45.02 52.98 -2.79
CA LEU A 10 44.46 51.83 -2.08
C LEU A 10 42.94 51.94 -1.83
N ILE A 11 42.39 53.16 -1.85
CA ILE A 11 40.96 53.40 -1.66
C ILE A 11 40.13 52.79 -2.82
N PRO A 12 40.43 53.04 -4.10
CA PRO A 12 39.74 52.39 -5.22
C PRO A 12 39.80 50.86 -5.20
N THR A 13 40.93 50.26 -4.82
CA THR A 13 41.04 48.79 -4.69
C THR A 13 40.19 48.26 -3.55
N PHE A 14 40.11 48.98 -2.44
CA PHE A 14 39.26 48.57 -1.33
C PHE A 14 37.78 48.66 -1.72
N ILE A 15 37.37 49.75 -2.37
CA ILE A 15 35.99 49.93 -2.84
C ILE A 15 35.61 48.87 -3.87
N SER A 16 36.48 48.54 -4.82
CA SER A 16 36.20 47.50 -5.82
C SER A 16 36.05 46.11 -5.19
N ILE A 17 36.85 45.78 -4.17
CA ILE A 17 36.72 44.54 -3.41
C ILE A 17 35.40 44.52 -2.62
N VAL A 18 35.03 45.61 -1.96
CA VAL A 18 33.74 45.71 -1.25
C VAL A 18 32.57 45.55 -2.23
N ASN A 19 32.64 46.16 -3.42
CA ASN A 19 31.63 45.97 -4.46
C ASN A 19 31.54 44.51 -4.91
N LEU A 20 32.67 43.84 -5.13
CA LEU A 20 32.68 42.41 -5.47
C LEU A 20 32.04 41.58 -4.35
N VAL A 21 32.36 41.85 -3.08
CA VAL A 21 31.73 41.15 -1.94
C VAL A 21 30.22 41.40 -1.91
N PHE A 22 29.77 42.64 -2.12
CA PHE A 22 28.34 42.96 -2.16
C PHE A 22 27.61 42.21 -3.28
N VAL A 23 28.19 42.19 -4.49
CA VAL A 23 27.64 41.43 -5.62
C VAL A 23 27.62 39.93 -5.30
N MET A 24 28.67 39.39 -4.66
CA MET A 24 28.72 37.98 -4.25
C MET A 24 27.66 37.60 -3.20
N LEU A 25 27.05 38.57 -2.52
CA LEU A 25 25.92 38.36 -1.61
C LEU A 25 24.55 38.41 -2.31
N ASP A 26 24.46 38.97 -3.52
CA ASP A 26 23.21 39.14 -4.29
C ASP A 26 22.97 37.95 -5.24
N THR A 27 22.95 36.74 -4.70
CA THR A 27 22.87 35.49 -5.48
C THR A 27 21.53 35.25 -6.16
N GLU A 28 20.48 35.99 -5.78
CA GLU A 28 19.12 35.85 -6.35
C GLU A 28 18.93 36.67 -7.64
N ASN A 29 19.89 37.52 -7.99
CA ASN A 29 19.82 38.34 -9.18
C ASN A 29 20.10 37.52 -10.44
N VAL A 30 19.20 37.58 -11.43
CA VAL A 30 19.38 36.87 -12.72
C VAL A 30 20.70 37.28 -13.42
N TYR A 31 21.16 38.51 -13.22
CA TYR A 31 22.42 39.02 -13.77
C TYR A 31 23.62 38.84 -12.85
N PHE A 32 23.50 38.07 -11.76
CA PHE A 32 24.54 37.85 -10.75
C PHE A 32 25.90 37.52 -11.36
N ILE A 33 25.94 36.52 -12.27
CA ILE A 33 27.19 36.07 -12.90
C ILE A 33 27.84 37.21 -13.68
N PHE A 34 27.05 38.00 -14.41
CA PHE A 34 27.56 39.12 -15.20
C PHE A 34 28.05 40.26 -14.32
N ASN A 35 27.31 40.58 -13.25
CA ASN A 35 27.70 41.58 -12.28
C ASN A 35 28.98 41.18 -11.54
N ALA A 36 29.15 39.89 -11.21
CA ALA A 36 30.34 39.36 -10.55
C ALA A 36 31.56 39.44 -11.46
N ILE A 37 31.43 39.09 -12.75
CA ILE A 37 32.50 39.22 -13.74
C ILE A 37 32.88 40.71 -13.94
N SER A 38 31.91 41.60 -14.06
CA SER A 38 32.14 43.06 -14.16
C SER A 38 32.84 43.62 -12.90
N ALA A 39 32.44 43.19 -11.70
CA ALA A 39 33.09 43.59 -10.46
C ALA A 39 34.53 43.03 -10.36
N LEU A 40 34.76 41.79 -10.82
CA LEU A 40 36.09 41.18 -10.86
C LEU A 40 37.03 41.95 -11.81
N PHE A 41 36.56 42.36 -12.99
CA PHE A 41 37.33 43.23 -13.88
C PHE A 41 37.77 44.54 -13.19
N LEU A 42 36.88 45.17 -12.40
CA LEU A 42 37.20 46.39 -11.65
C LEU A 42 38.24 46.13 -10.54
N VAL A 43 38.17 44.99 -9.85
CA VAL A 43 39.18 44.60 -8.86
C VAL A 43 40.53 44.40 -9.54
N ILE A 44 40.59 43.59 -10.60
CA ILE A 44 41.82 43.34 -11.36
C ILE A 44 42.39 44.68 -11.86
N LEU A 45 41.57 45.53 -12.47
CA LEU A 45 41.98 46.82 -12.98
C LEU A 45 42.60 47.69 -11.88
N THR A 46 41.90 47.87 -10.76
CA THR A 46 42.37 48.70 -9.67
C THR A 46 43.66 48.14 -9.05
N VAL A 47 43.76 46.83 -8.86
CA VAL A 47 44.99 46.18 -8.35
C VAL A 47 46.17 46.43 -9.28
N PHE A 48 46.04 46.18 -10.59
CA PHE A 48 47.14 46.39 -11.53
C PHE A 48 47.53 47.87 -11.67
N LEU A 49 46.58 48.81 -11.57
CA LEU A 49 46.86 50.25 -11.54
C LEU A 49 47.62 50.66 -10.27
N THR A 50 47.26 50.11 -9.10
CA THR A 50 48.01 50.40 -7.86
C THR A 50 49.43 49.87 -7.93
N ILE A 51 49.62 48.63 -8.42
CA ILE A 51 50.95 48.04 -8.63
C ILE A 51 51.75 48.87 -9.63
N ALA A 52 51.16 49.24 -10.77
CA ALA A 52 51.82 50.07 -11.78
C ALA A 52 52.36 51.39 -11.21
N PHE A 53 51.62 52.02 -10.29
CA PHE A 53 52.02 53.28 -9.69
C PHE A 53 53.07 53.14 -8.58
N LEU A 54 53.08 52.01 -7.87
CA LEU A 54 54.09 51.70 -6.85
C LEU A 54 55.46 51.42 -7.48
N TYR A 55 55.52 50.88 -8.71
CA TYR A 55 56.75 50.56 -9.44
C TYR A 55 57.10 51.62 -10.50
N THR A 56 58.04 52.53 -10.21
CA THR A 56 58.44 53.62 -11.14
C THR A 56 59.47 53.21 -12.22
N SER A 57 59.49 51.94 -12.66
CA SER A 57 60.50 51.38 -13.60
C SER A 57 59.87 50.67 -14.83
N LYS A 58 60.68 49.97 -15.65
CA LYS A 58 60.21 49.09 -16.76
C LYS A 58 59.15 48.08 -16.32
N GLU A 59 59.14 47.67 -15.06
CA GLU A 59 58.17 46.74 -14.47
C GLU A 59 56.76 47.36 -14.40
N GLY A 60 56.63 48.61 -13.98
CA GLY A 60 55.33 49.32 -13.91
C GLY A 60 54.65 49.46 -15.28
N ARG A 61 55.43 49.55 -16.36
CA ARG A 61 54.89 49.60 -17.74
C ARG A 61 54.16 48.31 -18.14
N LYS A 62 54.60 47.14 -17.66
CA LYS A 62 53.91 45.86 -17.93
C LYS A 62 52.52 45.85 -17.29
N HIS A 63 52.41 46.32 -16.06
CA HIS A 63 51.12 46.40 -15.34
C HIS A 63 50.17 47.45 -15.94
N LEU A 64 50.70 48.56 -16.51
CA LEU A 64 49.89 49.50 -17.30
C LEU A 64 49.30 48.85 -18.54
N ILE A 65 50.10 48.06 -19.29
CA ILE A 65 49.61 47.34 -20.48
C ILE A 65 48.49 46.36 -20.09
N VAL A 66 48.68 45.58 -19.02
CA VAL A 66 47.63 44.69 -18.50
C VAL A 66 46.38 45.47 -18.10
N SER A 67 46.54 46.61 -17.41
CA SER A 67 45.40 47.47 -17.02
C SER A 67 44.63 47.95 -18.25
N THR A 68 45.32 48.39 -19.31
CA THR A 68 44.67 48.80 -20.57
C THR A 68 43.89 47.66 -21.22
N ILE A 69 44.46 46.45 -21.26
CA ILE A 69 43.77 45.27 -21.78
C ILE A 69 42.52 44.96 -20.97
N VAL A 70 42.62 45.01 -19.63
CA VAL A 70 41.49 44.78 -18.73
C VAL A 70 40.39 45.84 -18.92
N VAL A 71 40.73 47.11 -19.15
CA VAL A 71 39.75 48.16 -19.48
C VAL A 71 39.04 47.85 -20.81
N ILE A 72 39.78 47.44 -21.84
CA ILE A 72 39.19 47.08 -23.15
C ILE A 72 38.23 45.90 -22.98
N LEU A 73 38.63 44.85 -22.26
CA LEU A 73 37.79 43.69 -21.98
C LEU A 73 36.56 44.06 -21.15
N TYR A 74 36.72 44.92 -20.13
CA TYR A 74 35.61 45.43 -19.33
C TYR A 74 34.59 46.20 -20.20
N ILE A 75 35.07 47.10 -21.06
CA ILE A 75 34.20 47.88 -21.95
C ILE A 75 33.51 46.95 -22.95
N ALA A 76 34.23 46.02 -23.58
CA ALA A 76 33.67 45.07 -24.54
C ALA A 76 32.63 44.14 -23.89
N PHE A 77 32.90 43.67 -22.67
CA PHE A 77 31.99 42.83 -21.89
C PHE A 77 30.71 43.59 -21.52
N ASN A 78 30.81 44.79 -20.96
CA ASN A 78 29.65 45.61 -20.61
C ASN A 78 28.87 46.08 -21.86
N PHE A 79 29.55 46.37 -22.97
CA PHE A 79 28.90 46.63 -24.25
C PHE A 79 28.12 45.40 -24.73
N SER A 80 28.66 44.20 -24.53
CA SER A 80 27.98 42.95 -24.91
C SER A 80 26.73 42.70 -24.05
N ILE A 81 26.79 42.99 -22.74
CA ILE A 81 25.63 42.92 -21.84
C ILE A 81 24.57 43.96 -22.23
N ASN A 82 24.96 45.23 -22.40
CA ASN A 82 24.00 46.31 -22.65
C ASN A 82 23.27 46.20 -24.00
N ASN A 83 23.85 45.50 -24.97
CA ASN A 83 23.23 45.23 -26.27
C ASN A 83 22.57 43.84 -26.35
N GLY A 84 22.48 43.11 -25.23
CA GLY A 84 21.81 41.81 -25.14
C GLY A 84 22.52 40.66 -25.88
N TYR A 85 23.76 40.83 -26.33
CA TYR A 85 24.50 39.77 -27.04
C TYR A 85 24.80 38.55 -26.15
N LEU A 86 24.80 38.74 -24.83
CA LEU A 86 24.99 37.68 -23.83
C LEU A 86 23.68 37.20 -23.20
N ASP A 87 22.52 37.74 -23.61
CA ASP A 87 21.22 37.33 -23.06
C ASP A 87 20.90 35.87 -23.36
N SER A 88 21.42 35.30 -24.45
CA SER A 88 21.29 33.87 -24.74
C SER A 88 21.88 32.95 -23.66
N ILE A 89 22.77 33.48 -22.80
CA ILE A 89 23.36 32.79 -21.65
C ILE A 89 22.46 32.91 -20.41
N LEU A 90 21.58 33.92 -20.36
CA LEU A 90 20.55 34.11 -19.35
C LEU A 90 19.20 33.70 -19.95
N LYS A 91 18.76 32.46 -19.77
CA LYS A 91 17.39 32.08 -20.12
C LYS A 91 16.48 32.39 -18.91
N PRO A 92 15.85 33.57 -18.80
CA PRO A 92 14.89 33.80 -17.73
C PRO A 92 13.72 32.82 -17.93
N ILE A 93 13.45 32.04 -16.89
CA ILE A 93 12.31 31.14 -16.88
C ILE A 93 11.04 32.00 -16.80
N PRO A 94 10.10 31.90 -17.76
CA PRO A 94 8.85 32.65 -17.73
C PRO A 94 8.03 32.33 -16.47
N ASP A 95 7.16 33.26 -16.08
CA ASP A 95 6.10 32.96 -15.13
C ASP A 95 4.97 32.21 -15.84
N PHE A 96 4.76 30.95 -15.44
CA PHE A 96 3.73 30.07 -15.94
C PHE A 96 2.44 30.13 -15.13
N SER A 97 2.35 30.98 -14.10
CA SER A 97 1.12 31.12 -13.29
C SER A 97 -0.11 31.35 -14.17
N ASN A 98 -1.14 30.53 -13.93
CA ASN A 98 -2.38 30.49 -14.70
C ASN A 98 -2.21 30.26 -16.22
N LYS A 99 -1.07 29.71 -16.67
CA LYS A 99 -0.90 29.18 -18.03
C LYS A 99 -1.39 27.74 -18.11
N ASN A 100 -1.79 27.31 -19.30
CA ASN A 100 -2.16 25.93 -19.54
C ASN A 100 -0.91 25.04 -19.46
N ILE A 101 -1.00 23.90 -18.78
CA ILE A 101 0.11 22.95 -18.61
C ILE A 101 0.72 22.52 -19.95
N ILE A 102 -0.08 22.39 -21.01
CA ILE A 102 0.40 21.95 -22.32
C ILE A 102 1.39 22.96 -22.91
N ASP A 103 1.08 24.25 -22.82
CA ASP A 103 1.96 25.32 -23.30
C ASP A 103 3.30 25.32 -22.53
N VAL A 104 3.25 24.97 -21.24
CA VAL A 104 4.42 24.90 -20.35
C VAL A 104 5.30 23.69 -20.69
N LEU A 105 4.69 22.53 -20.93
CA LEU A 105 5.40 21.33 -21.37
C LEU A 105 6.08 21.55 -22.73
N ASP A 106 5.37 22.12 -23.70
CA ASP A 106 5.90 22.46 -25.02
C ASP A 106 7.06 23.47 -24.93
N TRP A 107 6.94 24.46 -24.05
CA TRP A 107 8.03 25.40 -23.79
C TRP A 107 9.25 24.70 -23.16
N GLY A 108 9.02 23.79 -22.21
CA GLY A 108 10.08 23.04 -21.52
C GLY A 108 10.91 22.21 -22.50
N GLU A 109 10.24 21.42 -23.34
CA GLU A 109 10.89 20.62 -24.39
C GLU A 109 11.69 21.50 -25.35
N LYS A 110 11.09 22.57 -25.87
CA LYS A 110 11.73 23.48 -26.82
C LYS A 110 13.00 24.13 -26.26
N ASN A 111 13.05 24.34 -24.94
CA ASN A 111 14.15 25.03 -24.28
C ASN A 111 15.13 24.08 -23.55
N ASN A 112 14.89 22.77 -23.63
CA ASN A 112 15.63 21.71 -22.92
C ASN A 112 15.58 21.85 -21.38
N TYR A 113 14.41 22.19 -20.83
CA TYR A 113 14.16 22.13 -19.38
C TYR A 113 13.39 20.87 -19.00
N ASN A 114 13.76 20.26 -17.87
CA ASN A 114 12.98 19.20 -17.27
C ASN A 114 11.82 19.80 -16.46
N ILE A 115 10.58 19.57 -16.89
CA ILE A 115 9.38 20.05 -16.17
C ILE A 115 8.84 18.92 -15.30
N ILE A 116 8.90 19.09 -13.99
CA ILE A 116 8.32 18.16 -13.02
C ILE A 116 6.90 18.63 -12.71
N GLN A 117 5.90 17.84 -13.12
CA GLN A 117 4.50 18.13 -12.89
C GLN A 117 4.02 17.53 -11.57
N LEU A 118 3.52 18.38 -10.68
CA LEU A 118 2.76 17.98 -9.49
C LEU A 118 1.33 18.48 -9.63
N SER A 119 0.37 17.82 -8.99
CA SER A 119 -1.04 18.21 -9.05
C SER A 119 -1.54 18.62 -7.67
N ASP A 120 -2.36 19.67 -7.62
CA ASP A 120 -3.06 20.10 -6.41
C ASP A 120 -4.44 20.67 -6.79
N TYR A 121 -5.32 20.81 -5.82
CA TYR A 121 -6.64 21.41 -6.03
C TYR A 121 -6.58 22.93 -5.89
N SER A 122 -7.39 23.64 -6.69
CA SER A 122 -7.55 25.08 -6.58
C SER A 122 -8.98 25.50 -6.86
N ASP A 123 -9.54 26.29 -5.95
CA ASP A 123 -10.86 26.91 -6.10
C ASP A 123 -10.82 28.11 -7.08
N PHE A 124 -9.62 28.62 -7.41
CA PHE A 124 -9.44 29.84 -8.22
C PHE A 124 -8.79 29.59 -9.59
N ILE A 125 -7.98 28.55 -9.71
CA ILE A 125 -7.24 28.25 -10.93
C ILE A 125 -7.98 27.14 -11.69
N PRO A 126 -8.37 27.35 -12.97
CA PRO A 126 -9.03 26.34 -13.76
C PRO A 126 -8.22 25.06 -13.85
N ARG A 127 -8.90 23.93 -14.07
CA ARG A 127 -8.24 22.64 -14.29
C ARG A 127 -7.20 22.74 -15.42
N ASN A 128 -6.12 21.97 -15.29
CA ASN A 128 -4.98 21.93 -16.23
C ASN A 128 -4.23 23.26 -16.38
N HIS A 129 -4.43 24.22 -15.49
CA HIS A 129 -3.63 25.45 -15.43
C HIS A 129 -2.67 25.43 -14.23
N ILE A 130 -1.54 26.11 -14.37
CA ILE A 130 -0.52 26.16 -13.32
C ILE A 130 -0.97 27.05 -12.17
N ILE A 131 -0.97 26.51 -10.95
CA ILE A 131 -1.17 27.22 -9.69
C ILE A 131 0.07 28.03 -9.34
N SER A 132 1.23 27.38 -9.38
CA SER A 132 2.51 27.99 -9.03
C SER A 132 3.67 27.20 -9.66
N GLN A 133 4.83 27.82 -9.71
CA GLN A 133 6.07 27.19 -10.16
C GLN A 133 7.19 27.38 -9.14
N LYS A 134 8.14 26.46 -9.14
CA LYS A 134 9.39 26.55 -8.41
C LYS A 134 10.54 26.16 -9.33
N THR A 135 11.56 27.01 -9.38
CA THR A 135 12.72 26.81 -10.25
C THR A 135 13.93 26.38 -9.44
N SER A 136 14.61 25.31 -9.87
CA SER A 136 15.96 24.92 -9.47
C SER A 136 16.80 24.81 -10.74
N GLU A 137 18.11 25.05 -10.68
CA GLU A 137 19.06 25.22 -11.81
C GLU A 137 18.58 24.69 -13.19
N ASN A 138 18.25 23.40 -13.31
CA ASN A 138 17.78 22.74 -14.55
C ASN A 138 16.39 22.09 -14.47
N GLU A 139 15.67 22.26 -13.36
CA GLU A 139 14.36 21.65 -13.12
C GLU A 139 13.32 22.70 -12.74
N ILE A 140 12.16 22.64 -13.40
CA ILE A 140 11.03 23.50 -13.08
C ILE A 140 9.93 22.60 -12.54
N ILE A 141 9.63 22.77 -11.26
CA ILE A 141 8.49 22.10 -10.64
C ILE A 141 7.28 23.00 -10.86
N VAL A 142 6.23 22.46 -11.48
CA VAL A 142 4.96 23.17 -11.68
C VAL A 142 3.85 22.45 -10.92
N PHE A 143 3.04 23.20 -10.19
CA PHE A 143 1.84 22.72 -9.53
C PHE A 143 0.66 22.99 -10.45
N MET A 144 0.06 21.95 -11.02
CA MET A 144 -1.10 22.01 -11.89
C MET A 144 -2.39 21.89 -11.07
N SER A 145 -3.41 22.68 -11.43
CA SER A 145 -4.73 22.62 -10.81
C SER A 145 -5.56 21.44 -11.32
N LEU A 146 -6.15 20.70 -10.38
CA LEU A 146 -7.21 19.71 -10.62
C LEU A 146 -8.62 20.34 -10.62
N GLY A 147 -8.71 21.66 -10.44
CA GLY A 147 -9.94 22.40 -10.18
C GLY A 147 -10.36 22.34 -8.70
N PRO A 148 -11.64 22.66 -8.39
CA PRO A 148 -12.15 22.60 -7.03
C PRO A 148 -12.08 21.18 -6.47
N ASN A 149 -11.67 21.07 -5.20
CA ASN A 149 -11.74 19.80 -4.48
C ASN A 149 -13.18 19.53 -4.06
N TYR A 150 -13.84 18.52 -4.64
CA TYR A 150 -15.22 18.17 -4.31
C TYR A 150 -15.35 17.27 -3.05
N ASP A 151 -14.26 16.66 -2.59
CA ASP A 151 -14.20 15.96 -1.30
C ASP A 151 -13.99 16.91 -0.11
N LYS A 152 -13.72 18.20 -0.39
CA LYS A 152 -13.57 19.23 0.64
C LYS A 152 -14.90 19.43 1.36
N ASN A 153 -14.82 19.47 2.69
CA ASN A 153 -15.98 19.77 3.53
C ASN A 153 -16.32 21.26 3.47
N VAL A 154 -17.61 21.56 3.44
CA VAL A 154 -18.18 22.90 3.51
C VAL A 154 -19.33 22.89 4.50
N THR A 155 -19.48 23.99 5.23
CA THR A 155 -20.59 24.17 6.16
C THR A 155 -21.81 24.67 5.41
N LEU A 156 -22.79 23.80 5.20
CA LEU A 156 -24.09 24.12 4.63
C LEU A 156 -24.96 24.81 5.70
N PRO A 157 -25.30 26.10 5.55
CA PRO A 157 -26.17 26.79 6.50
C PRO A 157 -27.61 26.27 6.41
N ASN A 158 -28.42 26.56 7.42
CA ASN A 158 -29.87 26.42 7.29
C ASN A 158 -30.38 27.47 6.30
N MET A 159 -30.83 27.02 5.14
CA MET A 159 -31.28 27.86 4.03
C MET A 159 -32.76 28.24 4.11
N LYS A 160 -33.51 27.79 5.14
CA LYS A 160 -34.93 28.13 5.27
C LYS A 160 -35.15 29.64 5.23
N GLY A 161 -36.07 30.09 4.38
CA GLY A 161 -36.38 31.50 4.16
C GLY A 161 -35.40 32.23 3.23
N TRP A 162 -34.40 31.56 2.65
CA TRP A 162 -33.54 32.17 1.64
C TRP A 162 -34.26 32.29 0.30
N THR A 163 -33.87 33.27 -0.51
CA THR A 163 -34.28 33.37 -1.90
C THR A 163 -33.51 32.39 -2.78
N ILE A 164 -34.12 31.94 -3.88
CA ILE A 164 -33.46 31.06 -4.85
C ILE A 164 -32.15 31.64 -5.39
N GLU A 165 -32.08 32.94 -5.66
CA GLU A 165 -30.87 33.63 -6.13
C GLU A 165 -29.72 33.51 -5.13
N LYS A 166 -30.02 33.70 -3.84
CA LYS A 166 -29.03 33.56 -2.77
C LYS A 166 -28.53 32.11 -2.65
N VAL A 167 -29.41 31.14 -2.87
CA VAL A 167 -29.05 29.72 -2.91
C VAL A 167 -28.11 29.44 -4.09
N LEU A 168 -28.42 29.92 -5.28
CA LEU A 168 -27.59 29.74 -6.48
C LEU A 168 -26.19 30.35 -6.30
N ASN A 169 -26.11 31.58 -5.78
CA ASN A 169 -24.82 32.21 -5.48
C ASN A 169 -24.02 31.38 -4.46
N PHE A 170 -24.67 30.86 -3.41
CA PHE A 170 -24.00 30.02 -2.43
C PHE A 170 -23.48 28.71 -3.05
N ILE A 171 -24.26 28.08 -3.94
CA ILE A 171 -23.86 26.86 -4.66
C ILE A 171 -22.60 27.11 -5.48
N GLU A 172 -22.56 28.21 -6.23
CA GLU A 172 -21.42 28.57 -7.08
C GLU A 172 -20.18 28.92 -6.25
N GLU A 173 -20.30 29.83 -5.27
CA GLU A 173 -19.20 30.28 -4.41
C GLU A 173 -18.57 29.13 -3.61
N ASN A 174 -19.36 28.11 -3.29
CA ASN A 174 -18.90 26.95 -2.53
C ASN A 174 -18.62 25.73 -3.39
N HIS A 175 -18.74 25.83 -4.72
CA HIS A 175 -18.50 24.75 -5.69
C HIS A 175 -19.28 23.47 -5.38
N LEU A 176 -20.57 23.58 -5.08
CA LEU A 176 -21.45 22.41 -4.87
C LEU A 176 -21.86 21.82 -6.23
N LYS A 177 -21.69 20.51 -6.44
CA LYS A 177 -21.92 19.86 -7.75
C LYS A 177 -23.31 19.23 -7.90
N ASN A 178 -23.85 18.64 -6.83
CA ASN A 178 -25.01 17.74 -6.90
C ASN A 178 -26.26 18.32 -6.22
N VAL A 179 -26.66 19.53 -6.62
CA VAL A 179 -27.83 20.20 -6.01
C VAL A 179 -29.07 20.03 -6.88
N THR A 180 -30.13 19.49 -6.29
CA THR A 180 -31.46 19.36 -6.89
C THR A 180 -32.40 20.36 -6.25
N ILE A 181 -33.03 21.19 -7.05
CA ILE A 181 -34.01 22.18 -6.59
C ILE A 181 -35.39 21.72 -7.05
N LYS A 182 -36.29 21.51 -6.10
CA LYS A 182 -37.68 21.12 -6.33
C LYS A 182 -38.60 22.23 -5.87
N TYR A 183 -39.72 22.37 -6.56
CA TYR A 183 -40.75 23.33 -6.18
C TYR A 183 -42.01 22.62 -5.66
N GLU A 184 -42.66 23.24 -4.68
CA GLU A 184 -43.99 22.83 -4.18
C GLU A 184 -44.89 24.02 -3.87
N ASN A 185 -46.20 23.78 -3.82
CA ASN A 185 -47.15 24.81 -3.41
C ASN A 185 -47.09 24.97 -1.89
N SER A 186 -46.93 26.19 -1.41
CA SER A 186 -46.89 26.49 0.02
C SER A 186 -47.39 27.90 0.29
N GLU A 187 -47.66 28.22 1.56
CA GLU A 187 -48.07 29.56 1.99
C GLU A 187 -46.91 30.58 1.99
N GLU A 188 -45.66 30.12 1.87
CA GLU A 188 -44.48 30.98 1.81
C GLU A 188 -44.42 31.74 0.47
N GLU A 189 -43.77 32.92 0.46
CA GLU A 189 -43.57 33.70 -0.77
C GLU A 189 -42.87 32.88 -1.86
N GLN A 190 -43.22 33.14 -3.12
CA GLN A 190 -42.60 32.47 -4.27
C GLN A 190 -41.07 32.63 -4.26
N ASP A 191 -40.35 31.58 -4.70
CA ASP A 191 -38.89 31.52 -4.74
C ASP A 191 -38.21 31.55 -3.36
N THR A 192 -38.98 31.29 -2.30
CA THR A 192 -38.47 31.14 -0.92
C THR A 192 -38.23 29.68 -0.58
N VAL A 193 -37.06 29.38 -0.01
CA VAL A 193 -36.71 28.02 0.45
C VAL A 193 -37.56 27.64 1.66
N ILE A 194 -38.29 26.53 1.51
CA ILE A 194 -39.12 25.92 2.56
C ILE A 194 -38.24 25.04 3.46
N SER A 195 -37.41 24.19 2.84
CA SER A 195 -36.52 23.28 3.54
C SER A 195 -35.37 22.79 2.65
N ALA A 196 -34.32 22.27 3.29
CA ALA A 196 -33.27 21.49 2.65
C ALA A 196 -33.12 20.18 3.42
N ASP A 197 -32.78 19.10 2.71
CA ASP A 197 -32.62 17.77 3.32
C ASP A 197 -31.36 17.63 4.18
N LYS A 198 -30.35 18.48 3.95
CA LYS A 198 -29.08 18.51 4.66
C LYS A 198 -28.76 19.90 5.22
N PHE A 199 -27.98 19.93 6.30
CA PHE A 199 -27.36 21.13 6.88
C PHE A 199 -26.16 20.74 7.75
N GLY A 200 -25.27 21.68 8.03
CA GLY A 200 -24.04 21.44 8.78
C GLY A 200 -22.87 21.05 7.88
N LEU A 201 -21.96 20.23 8.38
CA LEU A 201 -20.75 19.87 7.65
C LEU A 201 -21.07 18.80 6.60
N ILE A 202 -20.89 19.12 5.33
CA ILE A 202 -21.11 18.22 4.19
C ILE A 202 -19.91 18.26 3.25
N LYS A 203 -19.76 17.27 2.37
CA LYS A 203 -18.82 17.37 1.24
C LYS A 203 -19.45 18.16 0.10
N ARG A 204 -18.64 18.87 -0.69
CA ARG A 204 -19.11 19.59 -1.89
C ARG A 204 -19.73 18.67 -2.95
N SER A 205 -19.36 17.39 -2.95
CA SER A 205 -19.94 16.35 -3.81
C SER A 205 -21.26 15.75 -3.28
N ASP A 206 -21.65 16.05 -2.04
CA ASP A 206 -22.86 15.46 -1.47
C ASP A 206 -24.10 15.90 -2.26
N GLU A 207 -25.01 14.96 -2.49
CA GLU A 207 -26.32 15.26 -3.08
C GLU A 207 -27.16 16.07 -2.09
N ILE A 208 -27.72 17.19 -2.53
CA ILE A 208 -28.55 18.07 -1.71
C ILE A 208 -29.86 18.32 -2.43
N THR A 209 -30.97 18.14 -1.73
CA THR A 209 -32.30 18.50 -2.24
C THR A 209 -32.82 19.72 -1.50
N ILE A 210 -33.12 20.77 -2.25
CA ILE A 210 -33.68 22.02 -1.74
C ILE A 210 -35.12 22.15 -2.24
N LEU A 211 -36.04 22.40 -1.31
CA LEU A 211 -37.45 22.57 -1.56
C LEU A 211 -37.83 24.04 -1.50
N VAL A 212 -38.42 24.55 -2.57
CA VAL A 212 -38.70 25.97 -2.78
C VAL A 212 -40.20 26.18 -3.00
N SER A 213 -40.73 27.28 -2.48
CA SER A 213 -42.14 27.63 -2.61
C SER A 213 -42.44 28.17 -4.02
N ARG A 214 -43.53 27.68 -4.61
CA ARG A 214 -44.16 28.30 -5.79
C ARG A 214 -45.02 29.52 -5.43
N GLY A 215 -45.30 29.71 -4.14
CA GLY A 215 -46.27 30.67 -3.65
C GLY A 215 -47.66 30.05 -3.42
N PRO A 216 -48.56 30.80 -2.75
CA PRO A 216 -49.92 30.36 -2.48
C PRO A 216 -50.86 30.48 -3.69
N GLU A 217 -50.46 31.23 -4.72
CA GLU A 217 -51.28 31.45 -5.91
C GLU A 217 -51.29 30.21 -6.83
N PRO A 218 -52.46 29.87 -7.43
CA PRO A 218 -52.53 28.79 -8.40
C PRO A 218 -51.64 29.08 -9.61
N ILE A 219 -50.91 28.06 -10.07
CA ILE A 219 -50.01 28.17 -11.22
C ILE A 219 -50.82 28.38 -12.50
N GLU A 220 -50.55 29.47 -13.21
CA GLU A 220 -51.16 29.71 -14.52
C GLU A 220 -50.59 28.77 -15.58
N PRO A 221 -51.45 28.17 -16.44
CA PRO A 221 -51.00 27.33 -17.55
C PRO A 221 -50.07 28.09 -18.50
N GLN A 222 -48.88 27.56 -18.76
CA GLN A 222 -47.91 28.21 -19.64
C GLN A 222 -48.25 27.96 -21.11
N THR A 223 -48.33 29.04 -21.91
CA THR A 223 -48.57 28.99 -23.37
C THR A 223 -47.32 29.34 -24.18
N ILE A 224 -46.36 30.02 -23.54
CA ILE A 224 -45.08 30.44 -24.10
C ILE A 224 -43.98 29.91 -23.17
N ILE A 225 -42.91 29.39 -23.77
CA ILE A 225 -41.74 28.84 -23.06
C ILE A 225 -40.57 29.82 -23.12
N SER A 226 -39.76 29.84 -22.07
CA SER A 226 -38.44 30.50 -22.12
C SER A 226 -37.52 29.75 -23.08
N ASP A 227 -36.67 30.47 -23.80
CA ASP A 227 -35.59 29.85 -24.56
C ASP A 227 -34.46 29.42 -23.60
N PHE A 228 -34.18 28.12 -23.57
CA PHE A 228 -33.11 27.52 -22.78
C PHE A 228 -31.86 27.22 -23.60
N HIS A 229 -31.84 27.48 -24.91
CA HIS A 229 -30.64 27.27 -25.72
C HIS A 229 -29.42 27.96 -25.09
N GLU A 230 -28.32 27.21 -24.94
CA GLU A 230 -27.07 27.64 -24.28
C GLU A 230 -27.20 28.02 -22.78
N LYS A 231 -28.38 27.93 -22.16
CA LYS A 231 -28.53 28.08 -20.71
C LYS A 231 -28.09 26.82 -19.97
N SER A 232 -27.72 26.98 -18.70
CA SER A 232 -27.40 25.82 -17.86
C SER A 232 -28.63 24.93 -17.67
N LEU A 233 -28.41 23.62 -17.65
CA LEU A 233 -29.45 22.63 -17.42
C LEU A 233 -30.11 22.83 -16.04
N LEU A 234 -29.35 23.30 -15.05
CA LEU A 234 -29.86 23.64 -13.73
C LEU A 234 -30.86 24.80 -13.79
N GLU A 235 -30.52 25.89 -14.48
CA GLU A 235 -31.42 27.03 -14.67
C GLU A 235 -32.71 26.62 -15.39
N ALA A 236 -32.60 25.81 -16.45
CA ALA A 236 -33.76 25.28 -17.16
C ALA A 236 -34.65 24.42 -16.26
N LYS A 237 -34.06 23.49 -15.49
CA LYS A 237 -34.80 22.64 -14.53
C LYS A 237 -35.52 23.47 -13.48
N ILE A 238 -34.86 24.47 -12.89
CA ILE A 238 -35.47 25.39 -11.91
C ILE A 238 -36.70 26.08 -12.50
N TRP A 239 -36.58 26.60 -13.73
CA TRP A 239 -37.70 27.25 -14.40
C TRP A 239 -38.87 26.29 -14.63
N LEU A 240 -38.60 25.05 -15.07
CA LEU A 240 -39.62 24.03 -15.31
C LEU A 240 -40.34 23.61 -14.02
N GLU A 241 -39.57 23.39 -12.95
CA GLU A 241 -40.10 23.06 -11.63
C GLU A 241 -40.97 24.20 -11.07
N LYS A 242 -40.52 25.46 -11.22
CA LYS A 242 -41.29 26.65 -10.81
C LYS A 242 -42.66 26.70 -11.47
N HIS A 243 -42.76 26.36 -12.75
CA HIS A 243 -44.01 26.37 -13.51
C HIS A 243 -44.76 25.02 -13.50
N ASN A 244 -44.28 24.03 -12.74
CA ASN A 244 -44.88 22.69 -12.62
C ASN A 244 -45.10 22.01 -13.99
N ILE A 245 -44.11 22.13 -14.88
CA ILE A 245 -44.13 21.48 -16.20
C ILE A 245 -43.33 20.19 -16.11
N ASN A 246 -43.90 19.08 -16.56
CA ASN A 246 -43.20 17.80 -16.60
C ASN A 246 -42.10 17.83 -17.66
N TYR A 247 -40.96 17.21 -17.38
CA TYR A 247 -39.86 17.15 -18.33
C TYR A 247 -39.04 15.88 -18.26
N THR A 248 -38.30 15.63 -19.33
CA THR A 248 -37.23 14.61 -19.38
C THR A 248 -35.96 15.24 -19.94
N VAL A 249 -34.81 14.78 -19.47
CA VAL A 249 -33.51 15.18 -19.99
C VAL A 249 -32.89 14.01 -20.73
N GLU A 250 -32.55 14.22 -22.00
CA GLU A 250 -31.66 13.37 -22.77
C GLU A 250 -30.32 14.10 -22.97
N TYR A 251 -29.27 13.34 -23.28
CA TYR A 251 -27.93 13.89 -23.43
C TYR A 251 -27.36 13.54 -24.80
N ASP A 252 -26.79 14.52 -25.49
CA ASP A 252 -26.12 14.36 -26.78
C ASP A 252 -24.78 15.10 -26.82
N PHE A 253 -23.88 14.71 -27.73
CA PHE A 253 -22.59 15.37 -27.91
C PHE A 253 -22.75 16.66 -28.73
N HIS A 254 -22.06 17.72 -28.31
CA HIS A 254 -22.07 19.00 -29.03
C HIS A 254 -20.71 19.69 -28.91
N GLY A 255 -20.14 20.13 -30.05
CA GLY A 255 -18.76 20.63 -30.11
C GLY A 255 -18.55 22.06 -29.59
N ILE A 256 -19.61 22.83 -29.41
CA ILE A 256 -19.55 24.25 -29.00
C ILE A 256 -20.22 24.46 -27.63
N ILE A 257 -21.48 24.07 -27.49
CA ILE A 257 -22.25 24.16 -26.24
C ILE A 257 -21.56 23.37 -25.11
N PRO A 258 -21.20 24.03 -23.99
CA PRO A 258 -20.53 23.37 -22.86
C PRO A 258 -21.38 22.27 -22.23
N ARG A 259 -20.73 21.35 -21.52
CA ARG A 259 -21.41 20.28 -20.79
C ARG A 259 -22.45 20.85 -19.80
N GLU A 260 -23.53 20.10 -19.57
CA GLU A 260 -24.66 20.49 -18.70
C GLU A 260 -25.34 21.79 -19.15
N HIS A 261 -25.24 22.16 -20.42
CA HIS A 261 -26.04 23.23 -21.03
C HIS A 261 -27.01 22.66 -22.05
N VAL A 262 -28.15 23.32 -22.24
CA VAL A 262 -29.21 22.84 -23.13
C VAL A 262 -28.83 23.12 -24.59
N ILE A 263 -28.84 22.06 -25.40
CA ILE A 263 -28.67 22.09 -26.85
C ILE A 263 -30.00 22.43 -27.51
N GLU A 264 -31.05 21.72 -27.12
CA GLU A 264 -32.35 21.83 -27.75
C GLU A 264 -33.45 21.57 -26.71
N GLN A 265 -34.59 22.20 -26.92
CA GLN A 265 -35.81 21.95 -26.16
C GLN A 265 -36.96 21.63 -27.12
N VAL A 266 -37.74 20.62 -26.78
CA VAL A 266 -38.92 20.23 -27.56
C VAL A 266 -40.14 20.26 -26.66
N GLU A 267 -41.08 21.13 -26.99
CA GLU A 267 -42.32 21.32 -26.25
C GLU A 267 -43.46 20.44 -26.78
N THR A 268 -44.26 19.89 -25.87
CA THR A 268 -45.51 19.20 -26.17
C THR A 268 -46.67 20.01 -25.61
N LYS A 269 -47.55 20.47 -26.51
CA LYS A 269 -48.72 21.29 -26.19
C LYS A 269 -50.01 20.47 -26.27
N ASN A 270 -50.96 20.81 -25.40
CA ASN A 270 -52.34 20.36 -25.45
C ASN A 270 -53.25 21.59 -25.34
N ASN A 271 -54.07 21.86 -26.37
CA ASN A 271 -54.88 23.07 -26.47
C ASN A 271 -54.07 24.35 -26.19
N ASP A 272 -52.92 24.50 -26.86
CA ASP A 272 -51.97 25.61 -26.73
C ASP A 272 -51.28 25.75 -25.36
N VAL A 273 -51.61 24.91 -24.38
CA VAL A 273 -50.93 24.82 -23.08
C VAL A 273 -49.76 23.85 -23.15
N ILE A 274 -48.60 24.26 -22.68
CA ILE A 274 -47.41 23.40 -22.57
C ILE A 274 -47.64 22.41 -21.44
N THR A 275 -47.53 21.11 -21.75
CA THR A 275 -47.76 20.02 -20.78
C THR A 275 -46.50 19.24 -20.46
N PHE A 276 -45.56 19.18 -21.41
CA PHE A 276 -44.35 18.40 -21.28
C PHE A 276 -43.22 18.99 -22.12
N ILE A 277 -41.98 18.96 -21.61
CA ILE A 277 -40.79 19.45 -22.31
C ILE A 277 -39.69 18.38 -22.28
N LYS A 278 -39.15 18.06 -23.46
CA LYS A 278 -37.93 17.26 -23.57
C LYS A 278 -36.74 18.21 -23.75
N LEU A 279 -35.79 18.15 -22.82
CA LEU A 279 -34.52 18.86 -22.92
C LEU A 279 -33.44 17.91 -23.46
N ILE A 280 -32.66 18.38 -24.43
CA ILE A 280 -31.44 17.73 -24.90
C ILE A 280 -30.28 18.55 -24.34
N ALA A 281 -29.52 17.97 -23.41
CA ALA A 281 -28.37 18.61 -22.78
C ALA A 281 -27.05 18.13 -23.40
N SER A 282 -26.05 19.00 -23.39
CA SER A 282 -24.73 18.71 -23.93
C SER A 282 -23.90 17.84 -23.00
N LYS A 283 -23.31 16.79 -23.55
CA LYS A 283 -22.21 16.01 -22.97
C LYS A 283 -20.85 16.70 -23.16
N GLY A 284 -20.82 17.84 -23.84
CA GLY A 284 -19.61 18.44 -24.39
C GLY A 284 -19.22 17.83 -25.73
N ARG A 285 -18.01 18.12 -26.19
CA ARG A 285 -17.49 17.57 -27.44
C ARG A 285 -17.29 16.06 -27.32
N TYR A 286 -17.53 15.32 -28.40
CA TYR A 286 -17.19 13.91 -28.43
C TYR A 286 -15.66 13.75 -28.52
N ILE A 287 -15.13 12.78 -27.78
CA ILE A 287 -13.70 12.45 -27.77
C ILE A 287 -13.56 10.99 -28.15
N GLU A 288 -12.82 10.72 -29.22
CA GLU A 288 -12.51 9.36 -29.65
C GLU A 288 -11.22 8.90 -28.98
N VAL A 289 -11.27 7.74 -28.30
CA VAL A 289 -10.12 7.19 -27.57
C VAL A 289 -9.12 6.55 -28.56
N PRO A 290 -7.85 7.02 -28.61
CA PRO A 290 -6.82 6.41 -29.44
C PRO A 290 -6.42 5.01 -28.97
N ASP A 291 -5.65 4.32 -29.80
CA ASP A 291 -4.93 3.11 -29.41
C ASP A 291 -3.62 3.45 -28.69
N PHE A 292 -3.62 3.29 -27.37
CA PHE A 292 -2.50 3.62 -26.50
C PHE A 292 -1.37 2.59 -26.53
N SER A 293 -1.57 1.41 -27.13
CA SER A 293 -0.50 0.41 -27.28
C SER A 293 0.62 0.87 -28.22
N THR A 294 0.34 1.89 -29.05
CA THR A 294 1.28 2.46 -30.03
C THR A 294 1.93 3.76 -29.57
N LEU A 295 1.42 4.35 -28.49
CA LEU A 295 1.83 5.67 -28.00
C LEU A 295 2.75 5.54 -26.78
N LYS A 296 3.59 6.55 -26.58
CA LYS A 296 4.37 6.68 -25.35
C LYS A 296 3.50 7.25 -24.22
N PHE A 297 3.87 6.95 -22.98
CA PHE A 297 3.15 7.44 -21.81
C PHE A 297 3.01 8.97 -21.77
N GLU A 298 4.05 9.70 -22.20
CA GLU A 298 4.02 11.15 -22.28
C GLU A 298 2.98 11.67 -23.29
N GLU A 299 2.86 10.98 -24.43
CA GLU A 299 1.89 11.32 -25.49
C GLU A 299 0.46 11.05 -25.02
N ILE A 300 0.24 9.93 -24.31
CA ILE A 300 -1.06 9.58 -23.73
C ILE A 300 -1.48 10.62 -22.69
N THR A 301 -0.55 11.02 -21.81
CA THR A 301 -0.81 12.03 -20.78
C THR A 301 -1.15 13.38 -21.41
N LYS A 302 -0.38 13.82 -22.41
CA LYS A 302 -0.65 15.06 -23.14
C LYS A 302 -2.01 15.04 -23.84
N TRP A 303 -2.35 13.92 -24.48
CA TRP A 303 -3.65 13.73 -25.13
C TRP A 303 -4.81 13.79 -24.13
N ALA A 304 -4.67 13.18 -22.95
CA ALA A 304 -5.71 13.24 -21.92
C ALA A 304 -5.87 14.65 -21.34
N LEU A 305 -4.77 15.37 -21.11
CA LEU A 305 -4.80 16.77 -20.66
C LEU A 305 -5.52 17.68 -21.67
N LEU A 306 -5.25 17.50 -22.98
CA LEU A 306 -5.91 18.22 -24.07
C LEU A 306 -7.43 17.99 -24.12
N ASN A 307 -7.86 16.82 -23.64
CA ASN A 307 -9.25 16.38 -23.63
C ASN A 307 -9.93 16.48 -22.26
N ASN A 308 -9.25 17.08 -21.27
CA ASN A 308 -9.76 17.22 -19.91
C ASN A 308 -10.20 15.88 -19.28
N LEU A 309 -9.45 14.81 -19.55
CA LEU A 309 -9.72 13.46 -19.09
C LEU A 309 -8.90 13.11 -17.84
N ILE A 310 -9.36 12.13 -17.08
CA ILE A 310 -8.68 11.63 -15.88
C ILE A 310 -8.05 10.28 -16.24
N ILE A 311 -6.76 10.11 -15.98
CA ILE A 311 -6.06 8.83 -16.19
C ILE A 311 -5.80 8.18 -14.84
N ASP A 312 -6.26 6.94 -14.69
CA ASP A 312 -5.93 6.05 -13.59
C ASP A 312 -4.92 5.00 -14.07
N ILE A 313 -3.76 4.92 -13.42
CA ILE A 313 -2.64 4.08 -13.89
C ILE A 313 -2.41 2.94 -12.92
N SER A 314 -2.23 1.76 -13.48
CA SER A 314 -1.72 0.57 -12.81
C SER A 314 -0.57 -0.01 -13.62
N GLU A 315 0.30 -0.80 -13.00
CA GLU A 315 1.47 -1.36 -13.68
C GLU A 315 1.61 -2.87 -13.39
N ARG A 316 2.02 -3.65 -14.39
CA ARG A 316 2.46 -5.05 -14.21
C ARG A 316 3.70 -5.36 -15.05
N TYR A 317 4.45 -6.39 -14.68
CA TYR A 317 5.48 -6.93 -15.56
C TYR A 317 4.84 -7.64 -16.76
N ASP A 318 5.49 -7.56 -17.92
CA ASP A 318 5.09 -8.26 -19.14
C ASP A 318 6.33 -8.75 -19.88
N ASP A 319 6.31 -10.01 -20.32
CA ASP A 319 7.46 -10.65 -20.96
C ASP A 319 7.65 -10.24 -22.44
N THR A 320 6.61 -9.67 -23.06
CA THR A 320 6.59 -9.28 -24.48
C THR A 320 6.47 -7.77 -24.71
N ILE A 321 5.80 -7.06 -23.80
CA ILE A 321 5.48 -5.64 -23.96
C ILE A 321 6.59 -4.78 -23.32
N PRO A 322 7.20 -3.83 -24.06
CA PRO A 322 8.25 -2.97 -23.53
C PRO A 322 7.82 -2.12 -22.34
N LEU A 323 8.79 -1.73 -21.51
CA LEU A 323 8.59 -0.80 -20.38
C LEU A 323 7.88 0.48 -20.84
N GLY A 324 6.86 0.89 -20.08
CA GLY A 324 6.10 2.12 -20.29
C GLY A 324 5.04 2.06 -21.39
N VAL A 325 4.88 0.92 -22.07
CA VAL A 325 3.83 0.73 -23.09
C VAL A 325 2.55 0.22 -22.44
N ALA A 326 1.40 0.70 -22.92
CA ALA A 326 0.10 0.25 -22.45
C ALA A 326 -0.17 -1.20 -22.86
N ILE A 327 -0.42 -2.06 -21.86
CA ILE A 327 -0.82 -3.44 -22.04
C ILE A 327 -2.33 -3.52 -22.25
N GLU A 328 -3.09 -2.82 -21.41
CA GLU A 328 -4.54 -2.75 -21.48
C GLU A 328 -5.00 -1.31 -21.27
N GLN A 329 -6.09 -0.95 -21.95
CA GLN A 329 -6.77 0.32 -21.78
C GLN A 329 -8.27 0.12 -21.63
N ASN A 330 -8.89 0.94 -20.79
CA ASN A 330 -10.32 1.06 -20.68
C ASN A 330 -10.68 2.55 -20.55
N PRO A 331 -11.51 3.13 -21.43
CA PRO A 331 -12.22 2.49 -22.56
C PRO A 331 -11.32 1.98 -23.69
N LYS A 332 -11.86 1.06 -24.50
CA LYS A 332 -11.15 0.49 -25.66
C LYS A 332 -10.92 1.54 -26.75
N ALA A 333 -9.90 1.33 -27.58
CA ALA A 333 -9.63 2.18 -28.73
C ALA A 333 -10.88 2.32 -29.65
N GLY A 334 -11.11 3.52 -30.17
CA GLY A 334 -12.28 3.89 -30.97
C GLY A 334 -13.56 4.14 -30.15
N ALA A 335 -13.54 3.93 -28.83
CA ALA A 335 -14.68 4.31 -27.99
C ALA A 335 -14.88 5.83 -27.98
N THR A 336 -16.14 6.26 -27.93
CA THR A 336 -16.50 7.68 -27.78
C THR A 336 -16.80 7.98 -26.32
N ILE A 337 -16.12 8.98 -25.77
CA ILE A 337 -16.30 9.45 -24.40
C ILE A 337 -16.51 10.96 -24.33
N GLU A 338 -16.94 11.42 -23.17
CA GLU A 338 -17.09 12.83 -22.80
C GLU A 338 -15.92 13.30 -21.92
N GLU A 339 -15.77 14.63 -21.80
CA GLU A 339 -14.79 15.24 -20.90
C GLU A 339 -15.00 14.79 -19.44
N GLU A 340 -13.95 14.87 -18.61
CA GLU A 340 -13.91 14.35 -17.23
C GLU A 340 -14.07 12.83 -17.08
N SER A 341 -14.22 12.07 -18.18
CA SER A 341 -14.24 10.61 -18.13
C SER A 341 -12.92 10.05 -17.61
N HIS A 342 -13.01 8.91 -16.91
CA HIS A 342 -11.86 8.15 -16.42
C HIS A 342 -11.36 7.17 -17.47
N ILE A 343 -10.04 7.13 -17.66
CA ILE A 343 -9.32 6.17 -18.48
C ILE A 343 -8.41 5.37 -17.56
N THR A 344 -8.66 4.07 -17.47
CA THR A 344 -7.77 3.16 -16.76
C THR A 344 -6.75 2.58 -17.73
N LEU A 345 -5.46 2.70 -17.38
CA LEU A 345 -4.34 2.13 -18.12
C LEU A 345 -3.62 1.10 -17.27
N LEU A 346 -3.31 -0.04 -17.86
CA LEU A 346 -2.36 -0.99 -17.31
C LEU A 346 -1.07 -0.90 -18.13
N LEU A 347 -0.01 -0.35 -17.56
CA LEU A 347 1.28 -0.17 -18.21
C LEU A 347 2.22 -1.34 -17.91
N SER A 348 3.12 -1.62 -18.86
CA SER A 348 4.18 -2.60 -18.67
C SER A 348 5.34 -2.03 -17.85
N LYS A 349 5.77 -2.76 -16.82
CA LYS A 349 7.04 -2.55 -16.10
C LYS A 349 8.23 -3.17 -16.83
N GLY A 350 8.00 -3.66 -18.05
CA GLY A 350 8.95 -4.44 -18.83
C GLY A 350 9.06 -5.88 -18.33
N GLN A 351 10.14 -6.52 -18.73
CA GLN A 351 10.42 -7.92 -18.43
C GLN A 351 10.88 -8.13 -16.98
N LEU A 352 10.40 -9.19 -16.35
CA LEU A 352 10.81 -9.61 -15.00
C LEU A 352 11.85 -10.72 -15.09
N TYR A 353 12.94 -10.58 -14.33
CA TYR A 353 14.04 -11.54 -14.30
C TYR A 353 14.21 -12.15 -12.91
N MET A 354 14.51 -13.45 -12.87
CA MET A 354 14.79 -14.18 -11.65
C MET A 354 16.01 -13.61 -10.92
N LYS A 355 15.86 -13.35 -9.63
CA LYS A 355 16.94 -12.83 -8.78
C LYS A 355 17.61 -13.96 -7.99
N ASP A 356 18.70 -13.62 -7.32
CA ASP A 356 19.31 -14.46 -6.31
C ASP A 356 18.66 -14.21 -4.94
N PHE A 357 18.36 -15.27 -4.19
CA PHE A 357 17.67 -15.19 -2.90
C PHE A 357 18.44 -15.97 -1.84
N LYS A 358 18.66 -15.36 -0.67
CA LYS A 358 19.45 -15.99 0.41
C LYS A 358 18.65 -17.02 1.20
N ASN A 359 17.34 -16.85 1.27
CA ASN A 359 16.45 -17.71 2.03
C ASN A 359 15.04 -17.67 1.45
N LEU A 360 14.20 -18.61 1.92
CA LEU A 360 12.84 -18.78 1.44
C LEU A 360 11.98 -17.53 1.66
N SER A 361 12.13 -16.82 2.78
CA SER A 361 11.34 -15.62 3.11
C SER A 361 11.60 -14.49 2.12
N GLU A 362 12.86 -14.26 1.76
CA GLU A 362 13.25 -13.26 0.76
C GLU A 362 12.62 -13.56 -0.61
N PHE A 363 12.67 -14.83 -1.05
CA PHE A 363 12.02 -15.27 -2.28
C PHE A 363 10.51 -15.07 -2.23
N THR A 364 9.83 -15.52 -1.16
CA THR A 364 8.36 -15.43 -1.08
C THR A 364 7.87 -13.99 -1.06
N ASN A 365 8.58 -13.09 -0.38
CA ASN A 365 8.24 -11.66 -0.37
C ASN A 365 8.41 -11.05 -1.77
N TRP A 366 9.53 -11.33 -2.42
CA TRP A 366 9.74 -10.87 -3.79
C TRP A 366 8.68 -11.42 -4.75
N ALA A 367 8.34 -12.71 -4.66
CA ALA A 367 7.32 -13.31 -5.52
C ALA A 367 5.95 -12.66 -5.30
N GLN A 368 5.56 -12.39 -4.04
CA GLN A 368 4.32 -11.68 -3.71
C GLN A 368 4.30 -10.25 -4.23
N GLU A 369 5.36 -9.46 -4.00
CA GLU A 369 5.47 -8.07 -4.47
C GLU A 369 5.39 -7.96 -6.00
N ASN A 370 5.83 -8.98 -6.71
CA ASN A 370 5.85 -9.02 -8.18
C ASN A 370 4.72 -9.87 -8.77
N ASN A 371 3.76 -10.33 -7.94
CA ASN A 371 2.65 -11.21 -8.34
C ASN A 371 3.08 -12.47 -9.12
N VAL A 372 4.21 -13.06 -8.74
CA VAL A 372 4.74 -14.29 -9.34
C VAL A 372 4.15 -15.50 -8.63
N GLU A 373 3.58 -16.44 -9.40
CA GLU A 373 3.08 -17.69 -8.85
C GLU A 373 4.25 -18.62 -8.49
N TYR A 374 4.16 -19.33 -7.35
CA TYR A 374 5.18 -20.26 -6.94
C TYR A 374 4.65 -21.46 -6.15
N GLU A 375 5.46 -22.52 -6.11
CA GLU A 375 5.21 -23.73 -5.30
C GLU A 375 6.46 -24.13 -4.52
N ILE A 376 6.26 -24.48 -3.25
CA ILE A 376 7.32 -24.95 -2.36
C ILE A 376 7.23 -26.47 -2.25
N VAL A 377 8.28 -27.15 -2.68
CA VAL A 377 8.42 -28.62 -2.58
C VAL A 377 9.48 -28.95 -1.54
N TYR A 378 9.14 -29.78 -0.56
CA TYR A 378 10.08 -30.19 0.48
C TYR A 378 10.71 -31.55 0.17
N GLU A 379 12.04 -31.62 0.18
CA GLU A 379 12.80 -32.85 -0.10
C GLU A 379 13.94 -33.05 0.91
N PHE A 380 14.37 -34.29 1.13
CA PHE A 380 15.56 -34.56 1.95
C PHE A 380 16.83 -34.27 1.17
N HIS A 381 17.83 -33.65 1.82
CA HIS A 381 19.11 -33.35 1.19
C HIS A 381 20.26 -33.54 2.19
N ASP A 382 21.33 -34.22 1.76
CA ASP A 382 22.43 -34.59 2.67
C ASP A 382 23.28 -33.41 3.14
N ALA A 383 23.45 -32.39 2.28
CA ALA A 383 24.38 -31.28 2.51
C ALA A 383 23.71 -29.92 2.78
N VAL A 384 22.40 -29.79 2.54
CA VAL A 384 21.68 -28.52 2.66
C VAL A 384 20.93 -28.54 3.99
N LEU A 385 21.11 -27.50 4.81
CA LEU A 385 20.52 -27.43 6.14
C LEU A 385 18.98 -27.41 6.06
N GLU A 386 18.32 -27.79 7.14
CA GLU A 386 16.85 -27.78 7.21
C GLU A 386 16.31 -26.37 6.98
N ASN A 387 15.29 -26.25 6.14
CA ASN A 387 14.64 -25.02 5.67
C ASN A 387 15.47 -24.14 4.72
N ASP A 388 16.68 -24.55 4.34
CA ASP A 388 17.44 -23.87 3.29
C ASP A 388 16.99 -24.33 1.89
N ILE A 389 17.17 -23.45 0.91
CA ILE A 389 16.81 -23.70 -0.49
C ILE A 389 17.81 -24.69 -1.11
N ILE A 390 17.29 -25.71 -1.79
CA ILE A 390 18.06 -26.67 -2.58
C ILE A 390 18.27 -26.11 -3.98
N GLU A 391 17.16 -25.81 -4.67
CA GLU A 391 17.18 -25.32 -6.03
C GLU A 391 15.88 -24.59 -6.39
N PHE A 392 15.95 -23.73 -7.40
CA PHE A 392 14.81 -23.13 -8.07
C PHE A 392 14.64 -23.76 -9.45
N SER A 393 13.41 -23.80 -9.96
CA SER A 393 13.14 -24.18 -11.36
C SER A 393 13.74 -23.21 -12.38
N HIS A 394 13.96 -21.96 -11.96
CA HIS A 394 14.54 -20.88 -12.76
C HIS A 394 15.92 -20.50 -12.22
N LYS A 395 16.88 -20.28 -13.12
CA LYS A 395 18.22 -19.78 -12.80
C LYS A 395 18.19 -18.26 -12.65
N ILE A 396 19.20 -17.73 -11.97
CA ILE A 396 19.41 -16.29 -11.86
C ILE A 396 19.48 -15.68 -13.27
N ASN A 397 18.76 -14.58 -13.47
CA ASN A 397 18.55 -13.86 -14.72
C ASN A 397 17.73 -14.61 -15.79
N ASP A 398 17.08 -15.73 -15.46
CA ASP A 398 16.07 -16.28 -16.37
C ASP A 398 14.88 -15.30 -16.46
N LEU A 399 14.34 -15.13 -17.66
CA LEU A 399 13.12 -14.37 -17.90
C LEU A 399 11.93 -15.13 -17.31
N ILE A 400 11.22 -14.50 -16.39
CA ILE A 400 9.96 -15.02 -15.85
C ILE A 400 8.86 -14.61 -16.83
N LYS A 401 8.18 -15.60 -17.40
CA LYS A 401 7.11 -15.36 -18.38
C LYS A 401 5.81 -14.98 -17.69
N ASN A 402 4.89 -14.43 -18.48
CA ASN A 402 3.52 -14.24 -18.02
C ASN A 402 2.91 -15.60 -17.62
N ASP A 403 2.21 -15.64 -16.48
CA ASP A 403 1.60 -16.85 -15.89
C ASP A 403 2.59 -17.99 -15.53
N ASP A 404 3.88 -17.67 -15.46
CA ASP A 404 4.90 -18.64 -15.09
C ASP A 404 4.83 -19.00 -13.59
N LYS A 405 5.20 -20.25 -13.28
CA LYS A 405 5.15 -20.78 -11.91
C LYS A 405 6.52 -21.27 -11.48
N ILE A 406 7.10 -20.57 -10.50
CA ILE A 406 8.43 -20.91 -9.96
C ILE A 406 8.29 -22.03 -8.92
N THR A 407 8.98 -23.15 -9.14
CA THR A 407 9.10 -24.19 -8.11
C THR A 407 10.38 -23.97 -7.31
N VAL A 408 10.27 -23.86 -5.99
CA VAL A 408 11.40 -23.82 -5.07
C VAL A 408 11.45 -25.11 -4.26
N LYS A 409 12.59 -25.79 -4.31
CA LYS A 409 12.84 -26.97 -3.48
C LYS A 409 13.53 -26.56 -2.19
N VAL A 410 12.98 -27.01 -1.06
CA VAL A 410 13.47 -26.66 0.28
C VAL A 410 13.85 -27.93 1.03
N SER A 411 14.99 -27.89 1.70
CA SER A 411 15.54 -29.04 2.41
C SER A 411 14.77 -29.35 3.70
N GLN A 412 14.37 -30.60 3.88
CA GLN A 412 13.93 -31.17 5.16
C GLN A 412 15.11 -31.58 6.06
N GLY A 413 16.33 -31.27 5.64
CA GLY A 413 17.58 -31.68 6.27
C GLY A 413 18.03 -33.08 5.82
N LYS A 414 19.10 -33.56 6.47
CA LYS A 414 19.71 -34.85 6.16
C LYS A 414 18.73 -36.01 6.40
N PRO A 415 18.55 -36.93 5.42
CA PRO A 415 17.70 -38.10 5.61
C PRO A 415 18.29 -39.05 6.66
N ILE A 416 17.46 -39.46 7.64
CA ILE A 416 17.80 -40.49 8.62
C ILE A 416 16.90 -41.70 8.41
N VAL A 417 17.52 -42.84 8.10
CA VAL A 417 16.81 -44.11 7.94
C VAL A 417 16.60 -44.76 9.32
N ILE A 418 15.34 -45.02 9.67
CA ILE A 418 14.98 -45.61 10.96
C ILE A 418 15.48 -47.06 11.08
N PRO A 419 16.31 -47.37 12.09
CA PRO A 419 16.71 -48.73 12.40
C PRO A 419 15.54 -49.59 12.90
N ASN A 420 15.74 -50.91 12.89
CA ASN A 420 14.88 -51.82 13.65
C ASN A 420 15.34 -51.88 15.11
N PHE A 421 14.58 -51.28 16.01
CA PHE A 421 14.84 -51.26 17.45
C PHE A 421 14.23 -52.46 18.17
N VAL A 422 13.30 -53.20 17.54
CA VAL A 422 12.64 -54.35 18.16
C VAL A 422 13.68 -55.43 18.50
N GLY A 423 13.65 -55.91 19.75
CA GLY A 423 14.62 -56.88 20.28
C GLY A 423 15.89 -56.25 20.86
N MET A 424 16.13 -54.95 20.69
CA MET A 424 17.27 -54.26 21.28
C MET A 424 16.99 -53.82 22.73
N THR A 425 18.05 -53.63 23.51
CA THR A 425 17.94 -53.11 24.89
C THR A 425 17.77 -51.59 24.91
N LYS A 426 17.10 -51.07 25.93
CA LYS A 426 16.89 -49.63 26.14
C LYS A 426 18.19 -48.83 26.01
N SER A 427 19.28 -49.31 26.63
CA SER A 427 20.57 -48.65 26.56
C SER A 427 21.13 -48.59 25.13
N SER A 428 21.05 -49.70 24.38
CA SER A 428 21.54 -49.74 23.00
C SER A 428 20.72 -48.83 22.08
N ILE A 429 19.40 -48.80 22.27
CA ILE A 429 18.49 -47.91 21.54
C ILE A 429 18.81 -46.45 21.87
N SER A 430 19.00 -46.10 23.15
CA SER A 430 19.36 -44.73 23.54
C SER A 430 20.64 -44.25 22.85
N THR A 431 21.70 -45.07 22.82
CA THR A 431 22.94 -44.73 22.11
C THR A 431 22.72 -44.56 20.61
N GLN A 432 21.95 -45.45 19.99
CA GLN A 432 21.70 -45.36 18.55
C GLN A 432 20.84 -44.16 18.17
N CYS A 433 19.84 -43.82 18.98
CA CYS A 433 19.04 -42.61 18.77
C CYS A 433 19.88 -41.34 18.94
N GLN A 434 20.77 -41.28 19.94
CA GLN A 434 21.70 -40.16 20.11
C GLN A 434 22.63 -40.00 18.90
N ASN A 435 23.21 -41.08 18.41
CA ASN A 435 24.12 -41.05 17.24
C ASN A 435 23.40 -40.63 15.95
N LEU A 436 22.12 -40.95 15.82
CA LEU A 436 21.28 -40.57 14.69
C LEU A 436 20.56 -39.23 14.90
N SER A 437 20.80 -38.53 16.01
CA SER A 437 20.09 -37.30 16.39
C SER A 437 18.55 -37.46 16.39
N LEU A 438 18.06 -38.62 16.82
CA LEU A 438 16.64 -38.95 16.97
C LEU A 438 16.20 -38.80 18.44
N ASN A 439 14.96 -38.38 18.65
CA ASN A 439 14.39 -38.21 19.99
C ASN A 439 13.62 -39.48 20.40
N CYS A 440 14.25 -40.39 21.15
CA CYS A 440 13.60 -41.63 21.56
C CYS A 440 12.92 -41.52 22.93
N ASN A 441 11.60 -41.71 22.95
CA ASN A 441 10.80 -41.80 24.17
C ASN A 441 10.53 -43.27 24.49
N PHE A 442 10.58 -43.65 25.77
CA PHE A 442 10.41 -45.03 26.21
C PHE A 442 9.16 -45.18 27.07
N VAL A 443 8.28 -46.09 26.67
CA VAL A 443 7.08 -46.47 27.40
C VAL A 443 7.14 -47.96 27.75
N TYR A 444 6.60 -48.36 28.91
CA TYR A 444 6.57 -49.77 29.28
C TYR A 444 5.22 -50.40 28.93
N GLY A 445 5.28 -51.44 28.10
CA GLY A 445 4.14 -52.29 27.78
C GLY A 445 3.87 -53.35 28.85
N SER A 446 3.47 -54.53 28.40
CA SER A 446 3.14 -55.69 29.25
C SER A 446 4.38 -56.47 29.72
N TYR A 447 4.17 -57.37 30.68
CA TYR A 447 5.14 -58.42 31.02
C TYR A 447 5.23 -59.46 29.89
N SER A 448 6.38 -60.09 29.73
CA SER A 448 6.62 -61.11 28.72
C SER A 448 7.49 -62.23 29.26
N TYR A 449 7.09 -63.49 29.04
CA TYR A 449 7.87 -64.66 29.44
C TYR A 449 9.12 -64.88 28.57
N SER A 450 9.15 -64.34 27.35
CA SER A 450 10.25 -64.52 26.40
C SER A 450 11.14 -63.28 26.24
N VAL A 451 10.64 -62.10 26.61
CA VAL A 451 11.35 -60.83 26.39
C VAL A 451 11.81 -60.24 27.71
N LYS A 452 13.13 -60.12 27.86
CA LYS A 452 13.78 -59.55 29.06
C LYS A 452 13.30 -58.11 29.33
N LYS A 453 13.39 -57.70 30.59
CA LYS A 453 13.10 -56.32 31.00
C LYS A 453 13.97 -55.34 30.19
N ASP A 454 13.43 -54.17 29.87
CA ASP A 454 14.10 -53.10 29.14
C ASP A 454 14.48 -53.46 27.69
N THR A 455 13.84 -54.48 27.12
CA THR A 455 14.00 -54.85 25.70
C THR A 455 12.80 -54.35 24.90
N ALA A 456 13.03 -53.73 23.75
CA ALA A 456 11.98 -53.17 22.91
C ALA A 456 11.14 -54.26 22.23
N THR A 457 9.84 -54.03 22.23
CA THR A 457 8.81 -54.91 21.66
C THR A 457 8.08 -54.24 20.49
N GLN A 458 8.08 -52.90 20.44
CA GLN A 458 7.45 -52.11 19.40
C GLN A 458 8.15 -50.76 19.26
N GLN A 459 8.08 -50.19 18.06
CA GLN A 459 8.47 -48.82 17.74
C GLN A 459 7.34 -48.13 16.97
N SER A 460 7.18 -46.81 17.14
CA SER A 460 6.09 -46.05 16.51
C SER A 460 6.31 -45.80 15.01
N VAL A 461 7.56 -45.77 14.55
CA VAL A 461 7.91 -45.56 13.14
C VAL A 461 8.51 -46.85 12.59
N ALA A 462 8.03 -47.28 11.43
CA ALA A 462 8.50 -48.53 10.82
C ALA A 462 10.01 -48.47 10.52
N PRO A 463 10.70 -49.62 10.59
CA PRO A 463 12.09 -49.70 10.16
C PRO A 463 12.21 -49.39 8.67
N LYS A 464 13.36 -48.83 8.26
CA LYS A 464 13.68 -48.37 6.90
C LYS A 464 12.91 -47.14 6.41
N THR A 465 12.01 -46.57 7.21
CA THR A 465 11.39 -45.27 6.92
C THR A 465 12.44 -44.16 7.03
N THR A 466 12.42 -43.21 6.10
CA THR A 466 13.28 -42.01 6.15
C THR A 466 12.56 -40.90 6.90
N VAL A 467 13.25 -40.28 7.86
CA VAL A 467 12.74 -39.15 8.64
C VAL A 467 13.81 -38.08 8.76
N LYS A 468 13.41 -36.88 9.20
CA LYS A 468 14.35 -35.82 9.54
C LYS A 468 14.97 -36.00 10.93
N ALA A 469 16.05 -35.28 11.19
CA ALA A 469 16.65 -35.19 12.53
C ALA A 469 15.63 -34.69 13.55
N THR A 470 15.82 -35.03 14.82
CA THR A 470 14.93 -34.69 15.95
C THR A 470 13.54 -35.33 15.93
N THR A 471 13.23 -36.17 14.93
CA THR A 471 11.97 -36.93 14.90
C THR A 471 11.83 -37.78 16.16
N THR A 472 10.66 -37.68 16.79
CA THR A 472 10.36 -38.41 18.03
C THR A 472 9.89 -39.82 17.74
N ILE A 473 10.60 -40.82 18.26
CA ILE A 473 10.27 -42.24 18.14
C ILE A 473 9.85 -42.78 19.50
N SER A 474 8.62 -43.29 19.60
CA SER A 474 8.15 -43.97 20.81
C SER A 474 8.51 -45.44 20.76
N ILE A 475 9.20 -45.93 21.78
CA ILE A 475 9.69 -47.29 21.91
C ILE A 475 9.00 -47.96 23.09
N THR A 476 8.29 -49.05 22.82
CA THR A 476 7.63 -49.83 23.86
C THR A 476 8.55 -50.92 24.38
N LEU A 477 8.91 -50.84 25.66
CA LEU A 477 9.78 -51.77 26.37
C LEU A 477 8.98 -52.85 27.12
N SER A 478 9.54 -54.05 27.19
CA SER A 478 9.04 -55.12 28.04
C SER A 478 9.29 -54.81 29.52
N ARG A 479 8.31 -55.14 30.37
CA ARG A 479 8.48 -55.13 31.84
C ARG A 479 9.30 -56.31 32.37
N GLY A 480 9.64 -57.25 31.49
CA GLY A 480 10.38 -58.47 31.78
C GLY A 480 9.50 -59.67 32.10
N THR A 481 10.14 -60.75 32.53
CA THR A 481 9.47 -61.97 32.97
C THR A 481 8.68 -61.68 34.24
N PRO A 482 7.37 -61.97 34.28
CA PRO A 482 6.57 -61.69 35.46
C PRO A 482 7.00 -62.56 36.63
N GLN A 483 7.32 -61.93 37.77
CA GLN A 483 7.65 -62.67 39.00
C GLN A 483 6.39 -63.23 39.65
N THR A 484 6.52 -64.40 40.29
CA THR A 484 5.45 -65.01 41.07
C THR A 484 5.83 -64.97 42.55
N PHE A 485 4.97 -64.35 43.34
CA PHE A 485 5.11 -64.23 44.79
C PHE A 485 4.22 -65.23 45.48
N THR A 486 4.58 -65.58 46.72
CA THR A 486 3.68 -66.29 47.64
C THR A 486 2.99 -65.23 48.49
N LEU A 487 1.67 -65.13 48.37
CA LEU A 487 0.81 -64.22 49.14
C LEU A 487 0.82 -64.65 50.61
N ILE A 488 1.21 -63.77 51.52
CA ILE A 488 1.10 -64.00 52.97
C ILE A 488 0.10 -63.00 53.53
N LEU A 489 -0.94 -63.50 54.19
CA LEU A 489 -1.97 -62.68 54.85
C LEU A 489 -1.78 -62.79 56.36
N GLU A 490 -1.30 -61.70 56.97
CA GLU A 490 -1.09 -61.65 58.42
C GLU A 490 -2.42 -61.37 59.16
N PRO A 491 -2.64 -61.98 60.34
CA PRO A 491 -3.89 -61.80 61.09
C PRO A 491 -4.18 -60.34 61.50
N ASP A 492 -3.14 -59.53 61.71
CA ASP A 492 -3.23 -58.12 62.12
C ASP A 492 -3.62 -57.18 60.96
N TRP A 493 -3.68 -57.68 59.72
CA TRP A 493 -4.12 -56.90 58.56
C TRP A 493 -5.65 -56.78 58.46
N PHE A 494 -6.38 -57.55 59.28
CA PHE A 494 -7.84 -57.60 59.29
C PHE A 494 -8.39 -56.74 60.42
N MET A 495 -8.97 -55.60 60.07
CA MET A 495 -9.50 -54.62 61.02
C MET A 495 -10.96 -54.97 61.32
N THR A 496 -11.17 -55.72 62.40
CA THR A 496 -12.49 -56.21 62.82
C THR A 496 -13.51 -55.07 62.95
N GLY A 497 -14.67 -55.24 62.31
CA GLY A 497 -15.79 -54.30 62.36
C GLY A 497 -15.86 -53.31 61.20
N ASN A 498 -14.88 -53.25 60.28
CA ASN A 498 -14.93 -52.36 59.13
C ASN A 498 -14.23 -52.91 57.87
N ALA A 499 -15.03 -53.25 56.86
CA ALA A 499 -14.55 -53.74 55.56
C ALA A 499 -13.69 -52.72 54.79
N THR A 500 -14.06 -51.44 54.83
CA THR A 500 -13.35 -50.37 54.09
C THR A 500 -11.96 -50.14 54.65
N THR A 501 -11.81 -50.09 55.97
CA THR A 501 -10.52 -49.93 56.64
C THR A 501 -9.61 -51.12 56.32
N THR A 502 -10.14 -52.33 56.37
CA THR A 502 -9.42 -53.56 56.00
C THR A 502 -8.97 -53.52 54.54
N ILE A 503 -9.83 -53.13 53.59
CA ILE A 503 -9.48 -53.02 52.17
C ILE A 503 -8.34 -52.02 51.93
N ASN A 504 -8.38 -50.86 52.58
CA ASN A 504 -7.34 -49.84 52.42
C ASN A 504 -5.98 -50.32 52.98
N TYR A 505 -6.01 -51.03 54.10
CA TYR A 505 -4.83 -51.62 54.71
C TYR A 505 -4.24 -52.72 53.81
N LEU A 506 -5.07 -53.68 53.38
CA LEU A 506 -4.68 -54.74 52.45
C LEU A 506 -4.14 -54.17 51.13
N ARG A 507 -4.74 -53.12 50.57
CA ARG A 507 -4.22 -52.48 49.35
C ARG A 507 -2.78 -52.00 49.53
N THR A 508 -2.45 -51.46 50.70
CA THR A 508 -1.12 -50.95 51.02
C THR A 508 -0.13 -52.08 51.24
N GLU A 509 -0.47 -53.04 52.08
CA GLU A 509 0.45 -54.14 52.43
C GLU A 509 0.65 -55.12 51.26
N LEU A 510 -0.40 -55.43 50.50
CA LEU A 510 -0.28 -56.27 49.30
C LEU A 510 0.54 -55.60 48.19
N ALA A 511 0.45 -54.27 48.06
CA ALA A 511 1.29 -53.54 47.11
C ALA A 511 2.79 -53.58 47.50
N LYS A 512 3.10 -53.57 48.80
CA LYS A 512 4.48 -53.74 49.31
C LYS A 512 4.98 -55.17 49.13
N GLN A 513 4.17 -56.16 49.48
CA GLN A 513 4.54 -57.57 49.46
C GLN A 513 4.64 -58.13 48.03
N THR A 514 3.75 -57.69 47.14
CA THR A 514 3.60 -58.26 45.80
C THR A 514 3.59 -57.16 44.72
N PRO A 515 4.71 -56.42 44.57
CA PRO A 515 4.77 -55.26 43.69
C PRO A 515 4.48 -55.64 42.24
N GLY A 516 3.59 -54.90 41.59
CA GLY A 516 3.19 -55.14 40.19
C GLY A 516 2.09 -56.20 40.00
N VAL A 517 1.58 -56.79 41.09
CA VAL A 517 0.33 -57.56 41.09
C VAL A 517 -0.84 -56.60 41.35
N LYS A 518 -1.95 -56.76 40.62
CA LYS A 518 -3.15 -55.95 40.85
C LYS A 518 -4.16 -56.74 41.67
N TYR A 519 -4.81 -56.08 42.63
CA TYR A 519 -5.90 -56.66 43.40
C TYR A 519 -7.16 -55.82 43.24
N THR A 520 -8.26 -56.48 42.93
CA THR A 520 -9.59 -55.86 42.91
C THR A 520 -10.35 -56.33 44.12
N PHE A 521 -10.76 -55.39 44.96
CA PHE A 521 -11.44 -55.67 46.22
C PHE A 521 -12.95 -55.51 46.05
N TYR A 522 -13.70 -56.45 46.64
CA TYR A 522 -15.16 -56.47 46.68
C TYR A 522 -15.61 -56.68 48.12
N THR A 523 -16.82 -56.23 48.46
CA THR A 523 -17.46 -56.54 49.75
C THR A 523 -18.62 -57.51 49.56
N ILE A 524 -18.82 -58.40 50.53
CA ILE A 524 -19.89 -59.41 50.50
C ILE A 524 -20.48 -59.58 51.90
N SER A 525 -21.79 -59.81 52.00
CA SER A 525 -22.45 -60.09 53.27
C SER A 525 -22.42 -61.59 53.58
N ASP A 526 -21.86 -61.96 54.72
CA ASP A 526 -21.86 -63.33 55.24
C ASP A 526 -22.04 -63.28 56.76
N ASN A 527 -23.18 -63.77 57.25
CA ASN A 527 -23.54 -63.73 58.67
C ASN A 527 -22.74 -64.73 59.53
N SER A 528 -21.94 -65.61 58.90
CA SER A 528 -21.11 -66.60 59.59
C SER A 528 -19.69 -66.10 59.91
N LEU A 529 -19.31 -64.92 59.39
CA LEU A 529 -17.98 -64.34 59.54
C LEU A 529 -18.05 -62.89 60.06
N PRO A 530 -17.05 -62.42 60.82
CA PRO A 530 -17.05 -61.05 61.34
C PRO A 530 -16.86 -60.02 60.21
N PRO A 531 -17.51 -58.83 60.29
CA PRO A 531 -17.27 -57.72 59.37
C PRO A 531 -15.79 -57.32 59.34
N GLY A 532 -15.24 -57.04 58.16
CA GLY A 532 -13.80 -56.84 57.96
C GLY A 532 -12.99 -58.14 57.81
N GLY A 533 -13.61 -59.32 57.96
CA GLY A 533 -12.96 -60.61 57.76
C GLY A 533 -12.67 -60.93 56.28
N TYR A 534 -11.67 -61.78 56.04
CA TYR A 534 -11.36 -62.31 54.71
C TYR A 534 -12.37 -63.37 54.28
N HIS A 535 -13.08 -63.14 53.16
CA HIS A 535 -14.10 -64.07 52.72
C HIS A 535 -13.49 -65.25 51.93
N PRO A 536 -13.93 -66.52 52.16
CA PRO A 536 -13.42 -67.71 51.48
C PRO A 536 -13.53 -67.70 49.95
N ASN A 537 -14.48 -66.94 49.39
CA ASN A 537 -14.67 -66.74 47.93
C ASN A 537 -13.57 -65.90 47.26
N SER A 538 -12.62 -65.34 48.01
CA SER A 538 -11.45 -64.69 47.43
C SER A 538 -10.66 -65.66 46.54
N GLN A 539 -10.28 -65.19 45.36
CA GLN A 539 -9.56 -66.00 44.36
C GLN A 539 -8.18 -66.43 44.87
N VAL A 540 -7.62 -65.65 45.77
CA VAL A 540 -6.36 -65.91 46.45
C VAL A 540 -6.62 -66.09 47.93
N ARG A 541 -5.76 -66.82 48.62
CA ARG A 541 -5.78 -67.10 50.06
C ARG A 541 -4.34 -67.06 50.60
N ASN A 542 -4.17 -67.06 51.91
CA ASN A 542 -2.84 -67.18 52.51
C ASN A 542 -2.08 -68.39 51.91
N GLY A 543 -0.86 -68.18 51.44
CA GLY A 543 -0.04 -69.15 50.71
C GLY A 543 -0.28 -69.24 49.19
N SER A 544 -1.20 -68.46 48.62
CA SER A 544 -1.48 -68.49 47.16
C SER A 544 -0.34 -67.91 46.33
N LYS A 545 -0.11 -68.47 45.14
CA LYS A 545 0.85 -67.91 44.19
C LYS A 545 0.20 -66.79 43.37
N VAL A 546 0.79 -65.60 43.41
CA VAL A 546 0.31 -64.41 42.72
C VAL A 546 1.39 -63.82 41.82
N THR A 547 1.08 -63.70 40.54
CA THR A 547 2.03 -63.33 39.49
C THR A 547 1.85 -61.88 39.02
N GLN A 548 2.96 -61.17 38.78
CA GLN A 548 2.97 -59.80 38.27
C GLN A 548 2.19 -59.66 36.95
N GLY A 549 1.54 -58.50 36.77
CA GLY A 549 0.73 -58.21 35.59
C GLY A 549 -0.65 -58.88 35.60
N GLN A 550 -0.90 -59.82 36.50
CA GLN A 550 -2.23 -60.41 36.71
C GLN A 550 -3.04 -59.60 37.73
N THR A 551 -4.36 -59.75 37.64
CA THR A 551 -5.32 -59.13 38.55
C THR A 551 -6.09 -60.20 39.31
N TYR A 552 -6.08 -60.15 40.64
CA TYR A 552 -6.76 -61.11 41.51
C TYR A 552 -7.91 -60.46 42.27
N LYS A 553 -9.01 -61.20 42.45
CA LYS A 553 -10.19 -60.71 43.19
C LYS A 553 -10.12 -61.12 44.66
N ILE A 554 -10.33 -60.16 45.56
CA ILE A 554 -10.40 -60.36 47.01
C ILE A 554 -11.76 -59.88 47.51
N TYR A 555 -12.44 -60.71 48.31
CA TYR A 555 -13.73 -60.42 48.92
C TYR A 555 -13.56 -60.24 50.43
N ILE A 556 -14.06 -59.12 50.96
CA ILE A 556 -14.04 -58.80 52.39
C ILE A 556 -15.47 -58.75 52.91
N VAL A 557 -15.70 -59.32 54.10
CA VAL A 557 -17.03 -59.36 54.72
C VAL A 557 -17.48 -57.94 55.09
N LYS A 558 -18.67 -57.54 54.64
CA LYS A 558 -19.24 -56.20 54.86
C LYS A 558 -19.56 -55.94 56.32
#